data_AF-A0A975B9W2-F1
#
_entry.id   AF-A0A975B9W2-F1
#
_cell.length_a   1.000
_cell.length_b   1.000
_cell.length_c   1.000
_cell.angle_alpha   90.00
_cell.angle_beta   90.00
_cell.angle_gamma   90.00
#
_symmetry.space_group_name_H-M   'P 1'
#
loop_
_entity.id
_entity.type
_entity.pdbx_description
1 polymer ?
#
loop_
_entity_poly.entity_id
_entity_poly.type
_entity_poly.pdbx_seq_one_letter_code
_entity_poly.pdbx_strand_id
1 'polypeptide(L)' 'MNIQSAEITIPNVRLNLNQLLTIIRHLDKPARIEVARVLTETGMDAELNELIYQLEAMPDKNISNDDIAKEIRAVRQSG' A
#
# COMPACT_ATOMS: atom_id res chain seq x y z
N MET A 1 -14.27 -16.64 29.84
CA MET A 1 -13.31 -15.59 30.23
C MET A 1 -13.56 -14.37 29.36
N ASN A 2 -13.99 -13.26 29.96
CA ASN A 2 -14.28 -12.02 29.25
C ASN A 2 -12.98 -11.19 29.23
N ILE A 3 -12.31 -11.08 28.09
CA ILE A 3 -11.09 -10.26 27.97
C ILE A 3 -11.56 -8.81 27.87
N GLN A 4 -11.56 -8.11 28.99
CA GLN A 4 -11.76 -6.66 29.00
C GLN A 4 -10.57 -6.03 28.26
N SER A 5 -10.83 -5.41 27.11
CA SER A 5 -9.87 -4.61 26.37
C SER A 5 -9.48 -3.42 27.26
N ALA A 6 -8.36 -3.53 27.98
CA ALA A 6 -7.87 -2.42 28.79
C ALA A 6 -7.50 -1.26 27.87
N GLU A 7 -8.23 -0.16 27.96
CA GLU A 7 -7.93 1.08 27.26
C GLU A 7 -6.70 1.73 27.90
N ILE A 8 -5.53 1.60 27.27
CA ILE A 8 -4.27 2.17 27.77
C ILE A 8 -4.13 3.58 27.21
N THR A 9 -4.35 4.59 28.06
CA THR A 9 -4.07 5.98 27.72
C THR A 9 -2.64 6.34 28.17
N ILE A 10 -1.75 6.65 27.23
CA ILE A 10 -0.38 7.09 27.51
C ILE A 10 -0.23 8.56 27.10
N PRO A 11 -0.40 9.53 28.02
CA PRO A 11 -0.19 10.94 27.71
C PRO A 11 1.31 11.27 27.60
N ASN A 12 1.69 12.01 26.56
CA ASN A 12 3.01 12.64 26.38
C ASN A 12 4.24 11.73 26.31
N VAL A 13 4.10 10.45 25.94
CA VAL A 13 5.28 9.60 25.77
C VAL A 13 5.95 9.86 24.42
N ARG A 14 7.20 10.33 24.48
CA ARG A 14 8.11 10.38 23.34
C ARG A 14 8.85 9.06 23.25
N LEU A 15 8.53 8.26 22.23
CA LEU A 15 9.29 7.07 21.88
C LEU A 15 10.21 7.39 20.72
N ASN A 16 11.45 6.93 20.78
CA ASN A 16 12.22 6.75 19.58
C ASN A 16 11.78 5.46 18.86
N LEU A 17 12.16 5.32 17.58
CA LEU A 17 11.77 4.19 16.75
C LEU A 17 12.14 2.83 17.38
N ASN A 18 13.32 2.72 17.99
CA ASN A 18 13.77 1.48 18.62
C ASN A 18 12.90 1.09 19.83
N GLN A 19 12.45 2.07 20.61
CA GLN A 19 11.54 1.85 21.73
C GLN A 19 10.16 1.41 21.23
N LEU A 20 9.65 2.03 20.17
CA LEU A 20 8.38 1.62 19.56
C LEU A 20 8.44 0.18 19.02
N LEU A 21 9.50 -0.17 18.28
CA LEU A 21 9.71 -1.52 17.77
C LEU A 21 9.83 -2.55 18.90
N THR A 22 10.48 -2.18 20.01
CA THR A 22 10.55 -3.01 21.20
C THR A 22 9.16 -3.26 21.79
N ILE A 23 8.32 -2.23 21.91
CA ILE A 23 6.94 -2.36 22.41
C ILE A 23 6.13 -3.28 21.50
N ILE A 24 6.20 -3.09 20.17
CA ILE A 24 5.48 -3.93 19.20
C ILE A 24 5.85 -5.42 19.36
N ARG A 25 7.12 -5.73 19.64
CA ARG A 25 7.56 -7.13 19.88
C ARG A 25 6.96 -7.76 21.14
N HIS A 26 6.64 -6.95 22.15
CA HIS A 26 6.03 -7.42 23.40
C HIS A 26 4.51 -7.54 23.34
N LEU A 27 3.86 -7.03 22.29
CA LEU A 27 2.42 -7.24 22.06
C LEU A 27 2.11 -8.72 21.88
N ASP A 28 0.87 -9.11 22.15
CA ASP A 28 0.40 -10.46 21.87
C ASP A 28 0.26 -10.73 20.36
N LYS A 29 0.08 -12.00 19.99
CA LYS A 29 0.02 -12.38 18.56
C LYS A 29 -1.09 -11.66 17.80
N PRO A 30 -2.34 -11.55 18.30
CA PRO A 30 -3.39 -10.80 17.62
C PRO A 30 -3.04 -9.32 17.41
N ALA A 31 -2.54 -8.62 18.43
CA ALA A 31 -2.20 -7.20 18.28
C ALA A 31 -1.03 -6.97 17.32
N ARG A 32 -0.03 -7.88 17.28
CA ARG A 32 1.04 -7.80 16.28
C ARG A 32 0.55 -7.98 14.84
N ILE A 33 -0.45 -8.83 14.62
CA ILE A 33 -1.07 -9.03 13.31
C ILE A 33 -1.79 -7.74 12.88
N GLU A 34 -2.51 -7.10 13.79
CA GLU A 34 -3.21 -5.84 13.50
C GLU A 34 -2.22 -4.72 13.15
N VAL A 35 -1.13 -4.60 13.89
CA VAL A 35 -0.05 -3.64 13.55
C VAL A 35 0.53 -3.92 12.17
N ALA A 36 0.81 -5.19 11.84
CA ALA A 36 1.34 -5.56 10.53
C ALA A 36 0.36 -5.24 9.40
N ARG A 37 -0.94 -5.46 9.63
CA ARG A 37 -2.01 -5.14 8.68
C ARG A 37 -2.05 -3.65 8.36
N VAL A 38 -2.11 -2.80 9.39
CA VAL A 38 -2.16 -1.33 9.21
C VAL A 38 -0.92 -0.82 8.45
N LEU A 39 0.27 -1.32 8.81
CA LEU A 39 1.51 -0.95 8.12
C LEU A 39 1.51 -1.38 6.64
N THR A 40 0.92 -2.54 6.35
CA THR A 40 0.81 -3.07 4.99
C THR A 40 -0.20 -2.28 4.17
N GLU A 41 -1.38 -1.99 4.72
CA GLU A 41 -2.41 -1.17 4.08
C GLU A 41 -1.86 0.23 3.75
N THR A 42 -1.16 0.86 4.68
CA THR A 42 -0.51 2.17 4.46
C THR A 42 0.56 2.11 3.36
N GLY A 43 1.31 1.00 3.28
CA GLY A 43 2.29 0.78 2.22
C GLY A 43 1.66 0.62 0.84
N MET A 44 0.58 -0.17 0.75
CA MET A 44 -0.19 -0.35 -0.48
C MET A 44 -0.82 0.95 -0.97
N ASP A 45 -1.35 1.77 -0.06
CA ASP A 45 -1.89 3.09 -0.38
C ASP A 45 -0.82 4.04 -0.92
N ALA A 46 0.40 3.98 -0.38
CA ALA A 46 1.53 4.77 -0.87
C ALA A 46 1.94 4.34 -2.29
N GLU A 47 2.05 3.03 -2.54
CA GLU A 47 2.36 2.48 -3.86
C GLU A 47 1.27 2.81 -4.90
N LEU A 48 -0.01 2.73 -4.53
CA LEU A 48 -1.12 3.10 -5.40
C LEU A 48 -1.10 4.60 -5.74
N ASN A 49 -0.86 5.47 -4.75
CA ASN A 49 -0.75 6.91 -4.98
C ASN A 49 0.45 7.25 -5.87
N GLU A 50 1.57 6.56 -5.73
CA GLU A 50 2.72 6.72 -6.61
C GLU A 50 2.39 6.27 -8.05
N LEU A 51 1.69 5.16 -8.21
CA LEU A 51 1.23 4.70 -9.52
C LEU A 51 0.26 5.70 -10.18
N ILE A 52 -0.70 6.24 -9.44
CA ILE A 52 -1.62 7.26 -9.95
C ILE A 52 -0.83 8.49 -10.41
N TYR A 53 0.12 8.97 -9.59
CA TYR A 53 0.96 10.10 -9.97
C TYR A 53 1.76 9.83 -11.25
N GLN A 54 2.33 8.62 -11.40
CA GLN A 54 3.05 8.22 -12.62
C GLN A 54 2.13 8.17 -13.84
N LEU A 55 0.89 7.68 -13.68
CA LEU A 55 -0.10 7.62 -14.76
C LEU A 55 -0.60 9.01 -15.17
N GLU A 56 -0.82 9.91 -14.22
CA GLU A 56 -1.18 11.31 -14.50
C GLU A 56 -0.02 12.10 -15.15
N ALA A 57 1.22 11.77 -14.79
CA ALA A 57 2.42 12.36 -15.38
C ALA A 57 2.76 11.77 -16.75
N MET A 58 2.11 10.67 -17.18
CA MET A 58 2.31 10.15 -18.52
C MET A 58 1.69 11.13 -19.53
N PRO A 59 2.45 11.57 -20.55
CA PRO A 59 1.89 12.37 -21.62
C PRO A 59 0.79 11.56 -22.31
N ASP A 60 -0.34 12.21 -22.60
CA ASP A 60 -1.42 11.62 -23.39
C ASP A 60 -0.80 10.95 -24.62
N LYS A 61 -0.81 9.62 -24.64
CA LYS A 61 -0.43 8.87 -25.82
C LYS A 61 -1.53 9.17 -26.82
N ASN A 62 -1.28 10.12 -27.70
CA ASN A 62 -2.14 10.40 -28.84
C ASN A 62 -2.02 9.21 -29.80
N ILE A 63 -2.75 8.13 -29.48
CA ILE A 63 -2.77 6.91 -30.28
C ILE A 63 -3.51 7.26 -31.57
N SER A 64 -2.76 7.26 -32.67
CA SER A 64 -3.32 7.50 -33.99
C SER A 64 -4.14 6.29 -34.44
N ASN A 65 -5.15 6.53 -35.29
CA ASN A 65 -5.85 5.46 -36.00
C ASN A 65 -4.87 4.56 -36.80
N ASP A 66 -3.73 5.09 -37.25
CA ASP A 66 -2.68 4.32 -37.93
C ASP A 66 -1.95 3.36 -36.98
N ASP A 67 -1.76 3.75 -35.71
CA ASP A 67 -1.15 2.89 -34.69
C ASP A 67 -2.10 1.73 -34.36
N ILE A 68 -3.41 2.02 -34.28
CA ILE A 68 -4.47 1.00 -34.11
C ILE A 68 -4.49 0.04 -35.31
N ALA A 69 -4.42 0.56 -36.53
CA ALA A 69 -4.43 -0.26 -37.75
C ALA A 69 -3.17 -1.14 -37.90
N LYS A 70 -2.02 -0.72 -37.36
CA LYS A 70 -0.81 -1.55 -37.29
C LYS A 70 -0.99 -2.69 -36.29
N GLU A 71 -1.52 -2.41 -35.11
CA GLU A 71 -1.74 -3.43 -34.08
C GLU A 71 -2.74 -4.50 -34.53
N ILE A 72 -3.85 -4.10 -35.14
CA ILE A 72 -4.85 -5.04 -35.69
C ILE A 72 -4.23 -5.98 -36.74
N ARG A 73 -3.33 -5.45 -37.58
CA ARG A 73 -2.62 -6.27 -38.58
C ARG A 73 -1.65 -7.24 -37.92
N ALA A 74 -0.91 -6.79 -36.91
CA ALA A 74 0.02 -7.64 -36.17
C ALA A 74 -0.69 -8.81 -35.49
N VAL A 75 -1.82 -8.56 -34.80
CA VAL A 75 -2.63 -9.61 -34.15
C VAL A 75 -3.14 -10.63 -35.16
N ARG A 76 -3.64 -10.17 -36.32
CA ARG A 76 -4.15 -11.07 -37.39
C ARG A 76 -3.07 -11.90 -38.08
N GLN A 77 -1.81 -11.48 -38.03
CA GLN A 77 -0.68 -12.24 -38.56
C GLN A 77 -0.08 -13.20 -37.53
N SER A 78 -0.44 -13.02 -36.26
CA SER A 78 0.08 -13.81 -35.14
C SER A 78 -0.87 -14.93 -34.71
N GLY A 79 -2.07 -15.01 -35.29
CA GLY A 79 -3.06 -16.09 -35.09
C GLY A 79 -3.33 -16.83 -36.39
#